data_AF-A0A345ZIU4-F1
#
_entry.id   AF-A0A345ZIU4-F1
#
_cell.length_a   1.000
_cell.length_b   1.000
_cell.length_c   1.000
_cell.angle_alpha   90.00
_cell.angle_beta   90.00
_cell.angle_gamma   90.00
#
_symmetry.space_group_name_H-M   'P 1'
#
loop_
_entity.id
_entity.type
_entity.pdbx_description
1 polymer ?
#
loop_
_entity_poly.entity_id
_entity_poly.type
_entity_poly.pdbx_seq_one_letter_code
_entity_poly.pdbx_strand_id
1 'polypeptide(L)'
;MSKRAPRKLTVPFGMRDGRPAFVSDVPVGIECGCVCPECGDPLIARNRDFPGRRRARHFQHARLSSCAGGFETAVHRMAKEVLATSHAVLLPRWASGDVAIEPELLAIVSAHLEVPLLDGAARPDALIRGMAQEIEFDVLCVEVRVHHAVDEPKSELLAANGLDAIEIDLSRLTDDAVADLAAFRYEVLENPRNRRWVHLSHASYVAQRADKALIEVEDPTFSERVIITKAGRPFTIREQWAFLVKPGSRGRVRIQIPDETVGEDAVPYPRGMHAISGRSITVDGWGRLRLRYKMYLDQIQMNPPQPEGPQRGLFDADNGSEGPGFNVRVRDWKGRPGW
;
A
#
# COMPACT_ATOMS: atom_id res chain seq x y z
N MET A 1 24.05 18.85 -4.16
CA MET A 1 22.89 19.15 -5.03
C MET A 1 23.36 19.19 -6.47
N SER A 2 23.16 18.12 -7.24
CA SER A 2 23.42 18.12 -8.68
C SER A 2 22.06 18.29 -9.38
N LYS A 3 21.81 19.47 -9.97
CA LYS A 3 20.65 19.68 -10.84
C LYS A 3 20.88 18.80 -12.09
N ARG A 4 20.11 17.71 -12.22
CA ARG A 4 20.07 16.92 -13.46
C ARG A 4 19.67 17.85 -14.61
N ALA A 5 20.41 17.79 -15.71
CA ALA A 5 20.05 18.48 -16.94
C ALA A 5 18.65 18.03 -17.41
N PRO A 6 17.84 18.90 -18.05
CA PRO A 6 16.53 18.53 -18.53
C PRO A 6 16.67 17.38 -19.54
N ARG A 7 16.02 16.23 -19.26
CA ARG A 7 15.93 15.13 -20.21
C ARG A 7 15.24 15.67 -21.47
N LYS A 8 15.83 15.44 -22.65
CA LYS A 8 15.17 15.77 -23.93
C LYS A 8 13.81 15.11 -23.98
N LEU A 9 12.81 15.82 -24.56
CA LEU A 9 11.40 15.48 -24.85
C LEU A 9 11.19 14.08 -25.49
N THR A 10 11.64 13.04 -24.82
CA THR A 10 11.55 11.65 -25.23
C THR A 10 10.36 11.08 -24.49
N VAL A 11 9.34 10.70 -25.26
CA VAL A 11 8.14 10.08 -24.70
C VAL A 11 8.45 8.58 -24.59
N PRO A 12 8.34 7.98 -23.39
CA PRO A 12 8.80 6.61 -23.16
C PRO A 12 7.93 5.56 -23.84
N PHE A 13 6.63 5.82 -23.95
CA PHE A 13 5.66 4.98 -24.66
C PHE A 13 4.56 5.86 -25.27
N GLY A 14 3.98 5.42 -26.38
CA GLY A 14 2.86 6.09 -27.01
C GLY A 14 1.54 5.42 -26.67
N MET A 15 0.43 6.05 -27.01
CA MET A 15 -0.89 5.41 -27.03
C MET A 15 -1.26 5.04 -28.46
N ARG A 16 -1.70 3.81 -28.68
CA ARG A 16 -2.21 3.33 -29.96
C ARG A 16 -3.53 2.60 -29.71
N ASP A 17 -4.59 3.02 -30.39
CA ASP A 17 -5.93 2.43 -30.25
C ASP A 17 -6.42 2.37 -28.78
N GLY A 18 -6.12 3.41 -28.01
CA GLY A 18 -6.47 3.51 -26.59
C GLY A 18 -5.62 2.67 -25.64
N ARG A 19 -4.57 1.98 -26.13
CA ARG A 19 -3.68 1.14 -25.32
C ARG A 19 -2.24 1.67 -25.32
N PRO A 20 -1.47 1.45 -24.24
CA PRO A 20 -0.03 1.73 -24.24
C PRO A 20 0.70 0.92 -25.31
N ALA A 21 1.58 1.58 -26.06
CA ALA A 21 2.38 1.01 -27.12
C ALA A 21 3.86 1.34 -26.86
N PHE A 22 4.67 0.28 -26.80
CA PHE A 22 6.10 0.41 -26.58
C PHE A 22 6.79 0.73 -27.88
N VAL A 23 7.84 1.53 -27.78
CA VAL A 23 8.61 1.93 -28.96
C VAL A 23 9.23 0.70 -29.65
N SER A 24 9.54 -0.37 -28.91
CA SER A 24 10.05 -1.63 -29.48
C SER A 24 9.02 -2.38 -30.33
N ASP A 25 7.73 -2.18 -30.09
CA ASP A 25 6.66 -3.08 -30.57
C ASP A 25 5.82 -2.45 -31.69
N VAL A 26 6.23 -1.26 -32.15
CA VAL A 26 5.53 -0.50 -33.17
C VAL A 26 6.36 -0.33 -34.44
N PRO A 27 5.72 -0.12 -35.60
CA PRO A 27 6.44 0.28 -36.82
C PRO A 27 7.34 1.49 -36.59
N VAL A 28 8.47 1.53 -37.30
CA VAL A 28 9.41 2.66 -37.21
C VAL A 28 8.76 3.92 -37.77
N GLY A 29 8.99 5.05 -37.11
CA GLY A 29 8.63 6.37 -37.64
C GLY A 29 7.19 6.77 -37.32
N ILE A 30 6.62 7.65 -38.16
CA ILE A 30 5.25 8.17 -38.00
C ILE A 30 4.18 7.10 -38.24
N GLU A 31 4.53 6.04 -38.98
CA GLU A 31 3.67 4.88 -39.23
C GLU A 31 3.37 4.05 -37.97
N CYS A 32 4.04 4.35 -36.85
CA CYS A 32 3.69 3.76 -35.56
C CYS A 32 2.23 4.04 -35.15
N GLY A 33 1.63 5.12 -35.67
CA GLY A 33 0.25 5.52 -35.37
C GLY A 33 0.02 5.90 -33.90
N CYS A 34 1.09 6.14 -33.15
CA CYS A 34 1.02 6.43 -31.72
C CYS A 34 0.78 7.91 -31.46
N VAL A 35 0.09 8.22 -30.37
CA VAL A 35 -0.10 9.59 -29.85
C VAL A 35 0.50 9.73 -28.46
N CYS A 36 0.85 10.96 -28.09
CA CYS A 36 1.34 11.27 -26.75
C CYS A 36 0.22 11.07 -25.72
N PRO A 37 0.45 10.31 -24.63
CA PRO A 37 -0.56 10.16 -23.58
C PRO A 37 -0.88 11.49 -22.86
N GLU A 38 0.01 12.47 -22.93
CA GLU A 38 -0.16 13.76 -22.26
C GLU A 38 -0.91 14.78 -23.15
N CYS A 39 -0.36 15.10 -24.33
CA CYS A 39 -0.92 16.15 -25.18
C CYS A 39 -1.75 15.64 -26.36
N GLY A 40 -1.81 14.32 -26.59
CA GLY A 40 -2.52 13.73 -27.73
C GLY A 40 -1.84 13.92 -29.09
N ASP A 41 -0.70 14.62 -29.17
CA ASP A 41 -0.02 14.85 -30.44
C ASP A 41 0.57 13.55 -31.03
N PRO A 42 0.62 13.41 -32.37
CA PRO A 42 1.26 12.27 -33.01
C PRO A 42 2.74 12.12 -32.65
N LEU A 43 3.16 10.87 -32.47
CA LEU A 43 4.52 10.47 -32.15
C LEU A 43 5.22 9.79 -33.34
N ILE A 44 6.55 9.88 -33.36
CA ILE A 44 7.45 9.20 -34.29
C ILE A 44 8.25 8.19 -33.47
N ALA A 45 8.13 6.90 -33.79
CA ALA A 45 8.92 5.84 -33.16
C ALA A 45 10.37 5.85 -33.68
N ARG A 46 11.34 6.03 -32.77
CA ARG A 46 12.79 5.95 -33.06
C ARG A 46 13.36 4.65 -32.51
N ASN A 47 12.98 3.53 -33.12
CA ASN A 47 13.31 2.17 -32.66
C ASN A 47 14.21 1.37 -33.60
N ARG A 48 14.79 1.98 -34.63
CA ARG A 48 15.81 1.32 -35.47
C ARG A 48 17.12 1.19 -34.70
N ASP A 49 17.61 -0.04 -34.62
CA ASP A 49 18.98 -0.32 -34.23
C ASP A 49 19.93 -0.01 -35.41
N PHE A 50 21.01 0.70 -35.15
CA PHE A 50 22.06 0.94 -36.13
C PHE A 50 23.26 0.03 -35.83
N PRO A 51 23.86 -0.63 -36.85
CA PRO A 51 25.08 -1.42 -36.66
C PRO A 51 26.17 -0.58 -35.97
N GLY A 52 26.72 -1.07 -34.86
CA GLY A 52 27.76 -0.39 -34.09
C GLY A 52 27.30 0.79 -33.21
N ARG A 53 25.99 1.12 -33.18
CA ARG A 53 25.46 2.18 -32.31
C ARG A 53 24.04 1.86 -31.85
N ARG A 54 23.91 1.24 -30.68
CA ARG A 54 22.62 1.15 -29.97
C ARG A 54 22.28 2.54 -29.44
N ARG A 55 21.20 3.15 -29.94
CA ARG A 55 20.60 4.35 -29.35
C ARG A 55 19.38 3.90 -28.54
N ALA A 56 19.14 4.55 -27.40
CA ALA A 56 17.92 4.33 -26.64
C ALA A 56 16.70 4.56 -27.55
N ARG A 57 15.83 3.55 -27.62
CA ARG A 57 14.61 3.63 -28.41
C ARG A 57 13.66 4.59 -27.70
N HIS A 58 13.01 5.48 -28.44
CA HIS A 58 12.11 6.48 -27.85
C HIS A 58 11.05 6.94 -28.85
N PHE A 59 9.98 7.51 -28.33
CA PHE A 59 9.08 8.32 -29.14
C PHE A 59 9.50 9.78 -29.14
N GLN A 60 9.32 10.43 -30.29
CA GLN A 60 9.52 11.86 -30.47
C GLN A 60 8.21 12.48 -30.98
N HIS A 61 7.81 13.64 -30.48
CA HIS A 61 6.69 14.37 -31.05
C HIS A 61 6.93 14.68 -32.54
N ALA A 62 5.94 14.42 -33.38
CA ALA A 62 6.02 14.67 -34.82
C ALA A 62 6.08 16.17 -35.14
N ARG A 63 5.58 17.01 -34.23
CA ARG A 63 5.62 18.47 -34.27
C ARG A 63 6.43 18.99 -33.09
N LEU A 64 7.00 20.19 -33.21
CA LEU A 64 7.53 20.94 -32.07
C LEU A 64 6.37 21.27 -31.13
N SER A 65 6.14 20.43 -30.12
CA SER A 65 5.17 20.68 -29.06
C SER A 65 5.90 21.14 -27.80
N SER A 66 5.35 22.13 -27.11
CA SER A 66 5.78 22.54 -25.77
C SER A 66 5.16 21.63 -24.70
N CYS A 67 5.17 20.31 -24.94
CA CYS A 67 4.62 19.33 -24.00
C CYS A 67 5.50 19.32 -22.74
N ALA A 68 5.00 19.94 -21.66
CA ALA A 68 5.71 20.07 -20.40
C ALA A 68 5.70 18.77 -19.56
N GLY A 69 4.73 17.87 -19.78
CA GLY A 69 4.48 16.68 -18.96
C GLY A 69 4.93 15.33 -19.56
N GLY A 70 5.80 15.32 -20.57
CA GLY A 70 5.90 14.17 -21.48
C GLY A 70 6.52 12.87 -20.93
N PHE A 71 7.36 12.93 -19.89
CA PHE A 71 8.06 11.73 -19.40
C PHE A 71 7.45 11.18 -18.12
N GLU A 72 7.37 11.96 -17.03
CA GLU A 72 6.86 11.43 -15.76
C GLU A 72 5.37 11.11 -15.80
N THR A 73 4.54 11.99 -16.35
CA THR A 73 3.10 11.72 -16.49
C THR A 73 2.86 10.51 -17.36
N ALA A 74 3.67 10.35 -18.41
CA ALA A 74 3.65 9.14 -19.21
C ALA A 74 4.01 7.93 -18.32
N VAL A 75 5.20 7.87 -17.71
CA VAL A 75 5.64 6.71 -16.89
C VAL A 75 4.59 6.33 -15.84
N HIS A 76 4.02 7.31 -15.16
CA HIS A 76 2.98 7.12 -14.17
C HIS A 76 1.73 6.47 -14.76
N ARG A 77 1.23 7.01 -15.88
CA ARG A 77 0.08 6.46 -16.61
C ARG A 77 0.35 5.02 -17.09
N MET A 78 1.54 4.76 -17.60
CA MET A 78 1.96 3.44 -18.04
C MET A 78 1.93 2.39 -16.93
N ALA A 79 2.45 2.76 -15.76
CA ALA A 79 2.48 1.88 -14.60
C ALA A 79 1.06 1.52 -14.16
N LYS A 80 0.16 2.50 -14.15
CA LYS A 80 -1.28 2.29 -13.88
C LYS A 80 -1.89 1.30 -14.87
N GLU A 81 -1.66 1.48 -16.17
CA GLU A 81 -2.17 0.54 -17.19
C GLU A 81 -1.57 -0.88 -17.04
N VAL A 82 -0.29 -0.98 -16.70
CA VAL A 82 0.36 -2.27 -16.41
C VAL A 82 -0.30 -2.94 -15.20
N LEU A 83 -0.61 -2.21 -14.13
CA LEU A 83 -1.32 -2.74 -12.96
C LEU A 83 -2.75 -3.19 -13.34
N ALA A 84 -3.49 -2.36 -14.08
CA ALA A 84 -4.87 -2.64 -14.50
C ALA A 84 -5.02 -3.88 -15.39
N THR A 85 -3.98 -4.22 -16.15
CA THR A 85 -4.00 -5.30 -17.15
C THR A 85 -3.24 -6.55 -16.73
N SER A 86 -2.66 -6.58 -15.53
CA SER A 86 -1.86 -7.70 -15.05
C SER A 86 -2.63 -8.64 -14.13
N HIS A 87 -2.19 -9.89 -14.06
CA HIS A 87 -2.81 -10.93 -13.24
C HIS A 87 -2.17 -11.08 -11.85
N ALA A 88 -1.05 -10.41 -11.59
CA ALA A 88 -0.38 -10.46 -10.30
C ALA A 88 0.48 -9.21 -10.06
N VAL A 89 0.70 -8.89 -8.80
CA VAL A 89 1.66 -7.87 -8.34
C VAL A 89 2.38 -8.39 -7.10
N LEU A 90 3.69 -8.17 -7.01
CA LEU A 90 4.48 -8.55 -5.84
C LEU A 90 4.21 -7.59 -4.68
N LEU A 91 3.75 -8.14 -3.56
CA LEU A 91 3.66 -7.44 -2.28
C LEU A 91 5.06 -7.21 -1.70
N PRO A 92 5.30 -6.04 -1.08
CA PRO A 92 6.59 -5.74 -0.47
C PRO A 92 6.91 -6.66 0.72
N ARG A 93 8.20 -6.75 1.03
CA ARG A 93 8.63 -7.19 2.36
C ARG A 93 8.05 -6.26 3.42
N TRP A 94 7.59 -6.83 4.52
CA TRP A 94 7.16 -6.08 5.70
C TRP A 94 7.83 -6.63 6.95
N ALA A 95 8.18 -5.76 7.89
CA ALA A 95 8.69 -6.20 9.20
C ALA A 95 8.37 -5.18 10.28
N SER A 96 8.02 -5.68 11.46
CA SER A 96 7.80 -4.89 12.66
C SER A 96 8.15 -5.72 13.90
N GLY A 97 9.08 -5.22 14.72
CA GLY A 97 9.60 -5.97 15.86
C GLY A 97 10.20 -7.31 15.42
N ASP A 98 9.66 -8.40 15.96
CA ASP A 98 10.06 -9.78 15.66
C ASP A 98 9.18 -10.45 14.59
N VAL A 99 8.25 -9.70 13.98
CA VAL A 99 7.36 -10.16 12.92
C VAL A 99 7.94 -9.72 11.58
N ALA A 100 8.13 -10.66 10.65
CA ALA A 100 8.60 -10.38 9.30
C ALA A 100 7.80 -11.19 8.27
N ILE A 101 7.52 -10.56 7.14
CA ILE A 101 6.82 -11.13 6.00
C ILE A 101 7.69 -10.86 4.78
N GLU A 102 8.09 -11.92 4.09
CA GLU A 102 8.87 -11.82 2.86
C GLU A 102 7.98 -11.48 1.66
N PRO A 103 8.54 -10.87 0.59
CA PRO A 103 7.77 -10.53 -0.60
C PRO A 103 7.07 -11.75 -1.20
N GLU A 104 5.84 -11.56 -1.67
CA GLU A 104 5.07 -12.61 -2.33
C GLU A 104 4.11 -12.05 -3.38
N LEU A 105 3.65 -12.89 -4.29
CA LEU A 105 2.71 -12.47 -5.33
C LEU A 105 1.28 -12.42 -4.79
N LEU A 106 0.63 -11.28 -4.98
CA LEU A 106 -0.82 -11.14 -4.92
C LEU A 106 -1.38 -11.42 -6.32
N ALA A 107 -2.25 -12.43 -6.45
CA ALA A 107 -3.02 -12.64 -7.66
C ALA A 107 -4.10 -11.54 -7.77
N ILE A 108 -4.09 -10.78 -8.86
CA ILE A 108 -5.04 -9.70 -9.11
C ILE A 108 -6.33 -10.30 -9.65
N VAL A 109 -7.42 -10.09 -8.92
CA VAL A 109 -8.78 -10.45 -9.34
C VAL A 109 -9.41 -9.31 -10.12
N SER A 110 -9.23 -8.08 -9.63
CA SER A 110 -9.60 -6.86 -10.36
C SER A 110 -8.70 -5.70 -9.97
N ALA A 111 -8.53 -4.76 -10.89
CA ALA A 111 -7.73 -3.56 -10.69
C ALA A 111 -8.43 -2.37 -11.36
N HIS A 112 -8.66 -1.31 -10.60
CA HIS A 112 -9.37 -0.12 -11.07
C HIS A 112 -8.53 1.11 -10.78
N LEU A 113 -8.41 2.00 -11.76
CA LEU A 113 -7.52 3.14 -11.67
C LEU A 113 -8.27 4.34 -11.11
N GLU A 114 -7.61 5.09 -10.23
CA GLU A 114 -8.04 6.41 -9.78
C GLU A 114 -9.46 6.45 -9.19
N VAL A 115 -9.89 5.36 -8.55
CA VAL A 115 -11.19 5.25 -7.88
C VAL A 115 -11.15 6.08 -6.58
N PRO A 116 -12.05 7.05 -6.39
CA PRO A 116 -12.13 7.79 -5.15
C PRO A 116 -12.59 6.90 -4.00
N LEU A 117 -11.94 7.05 -2.85
CA LEU A 117 -12.28 6.44 -1.57
C LEU A 117 -12.55 7.56 -0.56
N LEU A 118 -13.17 7.22 0.58
CA LEU A 118 -13.34 8.15 1.70
C LEU A 118 -14.08 9.43 1.30
N ASP A 119 -15.18 9.30 0.56
CA ASP A 119 -15.93 10.42 -0.01
C ASP A 119 -15.05 11.39 -0.85
N GLY A 120 -14.03 10.84 -1.52
CA GLY A 120 -13.09 11.59 -2.35
C GLY A 120 -11.84 12.08 -1.64
N ALA A 121 -11.70 11.88 -0.32
CA ALA A 121 -10.52 12.29 0.43
C ALA A 121 -9.25 11.50 0.08
N ALA A 122 -9.38 10.31 -0.49
CA ALA A 122 -8.27 9.55 -1.02
C ALA A 122 -8.56 9.06 -2.44
N ARG A 123 -7.53 9.07 -3.29
CA ARG A 123 -7.59 8.51 -4.65
C ARG A 123 -6.27 7.77 -4.92
N PRO A 124 -6.23 6.45 -4.76
CA PRO A 124 -5.05 5.67 -5.13
C PRO A 124 -4.91 5.57 -6.65
N ASP A 125 -3.66 5.39 -7.10
CA ASP A 125 -3.36 5.22 -8.53
C ASP A 125 -4.01 3.95 -9.08
N ALA A 126 -3.97 2.87 -8.30
CA ALA A 126 -4.76 1.67 -8.54
C ALA A 126 -5.37 1.13 -7.25
N LEU A 127 -6.62 0.68 -7.35
CA LEU A 127 -7.34 -0.07 -6.34
C LEU A 127 -7.40 -1.53 -6.78
N ILE A 128 -6.72 -2.40 -6.05
CA ILE A 128 -6.60 -3.82 -6.39
C ILE A 128 -7.43 -4.64 -5.41
N ARG A 129 -8.27 -5.53 -5.96
CA ARG A 129 -8.77 -6.70 -5.23
C ARG A 129 -7.97 -7.91 -5.67
N GLY A 130 -7.49 -8.70 -4.71
CA GLY A 130 -6.61 -9.81 -5.01
C GLY A 130 -6.55 -10.89 -3.93
N MET A 131 -5.82 -11.95 -4.23
CA MET A 131 -5.63 -13.10 -3.35
C MET A 131 -4.14 -13.35 -3.14
N ALA A 132 -3.68 -13.34 -1.88
CA ALA A 132 -2.35 -13.80 -1.50
C ALA A 132 -2.50 -15.20 -0.90
N GLN A 133 -2.37 -16.22 -1.76
CA GLN A 133 -2.80 -17.59 -1.48
C GLN A 133 -4.30 -17.63 -1.12
N GLU A 134 -4.64 -17.92 0.14
CA GLU A 134 -6.01 -18.04 0.63
C GLU A 134 -6.52 -16.75 1.30
N ILE A 135 -5.68 -15.71 1.41
CA ILE A 135 -6.05 -14.44 2.02
C ILE A 135 -6.49 -13.46 0.96
N GLU A 136 -7.73 -13.01 1.09
CA GLU A 136 -8.32 -11.99 0.24
C GLU A 136 -7.91 -10.59 0.71
N PHE A 137 -7.44 -9.78 -0.24
CA PHE A 137 -7.36 -8.33 -0.12
C PHE A 137 -8.54 -7.76 -0.88
N ASP A 138 -9.62 -7.41 -0.19
CA ASP A 138 -10.78 -6.76 -0.79
C ASP A 138 -10.40 -5.39 -1.38
N VAL A 139 -9.49 -4.70 -0.71
CA VAL A 139 -9.06 -3.34 -1.01
C VAL A 139 -7.57 -3.22 -0.71
N LEU A 140 -6.75 -3.18 -1.76
CA LEU A 140 -5.34 -2.81 -1.70
C LEU A 140 -5.12 -1.54 -2.51
N CYS A 141 -4.75 -0.45 -1.84
CA CYS A 141 -4.33 0.78 -2.48
C CYS A 141 -2.90 0.63 -3.02
N VAL A 142 -2.69 1.00 -4.28
CA VAL A 142 -1.37 1.05 -4.90
C VAL A 142 -1.09 2.48 -5.34
N GLU A 143 0.05 2.99 -4.92
CA GLU A 143 0.58 4.30 -5.27
C GLU A 143 1.83 4.14 -6.13
N VAL A 144 1.93 4.89 -7.21
CA VAL A 144 3.09 4.88 -8.11
C VAL A 144 3.85 6.19 -7.95
N ARG A 145 5.05 6.10 -7.39
CA ARG A 145 5.94 7.24 -7.26
C ARG A 145 6.82 7.37 -8.50
N VAL A 146 6.70 8.50 -9.21
CA VAL A 146 7.70 8.94 -10.21
C VAL A 146 8.46 10.18 -9.70
N HIS A 147 7.75 11.07 -9.02
CA HIS A 147 8.29 12.23 -8.30
C HIS A 147 7.81 12.26 -6.86
N HIS A 148 6.47 12.32 -6.78
CA HIS A 148 5.60 12.28 -5.62
C HIS A 148 5.83 11.02 -4.78
N ALA A 149 6.55 11.09 -3.65
CA ALA A 149 6.34 10.04 -2.65
C ALA A 149 4.96 10.25 -2.01
N VAL A 150 4.36 9.18 -1.52
CA VAL A 150 3.22 9.25 -0.61
C VAL A 150 3.65 10.07 0.60
N ASP A 151 2.88 11.11 0.89
CA ASP A 151 3.14 12.02 2.00
C ASP A 151 2.51 11.51 3.30
N GLU A 152 2.95 12.13 4.40
CA GLU A 152 2.50 11.77 5.75
C GLU A 152 0.97 11.91 5.90
N PRO A 153 0.33 13.02 5.48
CA PRO A 153 -1.13 13.14 5.54
C PRO A 153 -1.88 12.01 4.82
N LYS A 154 -1.46 11.63 3.60
CA LYS A 154 -2.09 10.53 2.86
C LYS A 154 -1.86 9.20 3.57
N SER A 155 -0.65 8.94 4.06
CA SER A 155 -0.34 7.71 4.78
C SER A 155 -1.14 7.57 6.09
N GLU A 156 -1.31 8.67 6.83
CA GLU A 156 -2.10 8.72 8.06
C GLU A 156 -3.60 8.53 7.78
N LEU A 157 -4.11 9.15 6.70
CA LEU A 157 -5.49 8.99 6.28
C LEU A 157 -5.80 7.53 5.94
N LEU A 158 -4.95 6.87 5.15
CA LEU A 158 -5.10 5.45 4.82
C LEU A 158 -5.03 4.58 6.09
N ALA A 159 -4.07 4.87 6.97
CA ALA A 159 -3.88 4.15 8.23
C ALA A 159 -5.05 4.28 9.21
N ALA A 160 -5.57 5.50 9.39
CA ALA A 160 -6.72 5.77 10.25
C ALA A 160 -7.99 5.03 9.79
N ASN A 161 -8.07 4.75 8.49
CA ASN A 161 -9.19 4.01 7.90
C ASN A 161 -8.94 2.49 7.82
N GLY A 162 -7.71 2.02 8.08
CA GLY A 162 -7.34 0.60 7.97
C GLY A 162 -7.25 0.14 6.51
N LEU A 163 -6.86 1.03 5.60
CA LEU A 163 -6.69 0.73 4.18
C LEU A 163 -5.26 0.29 3.92
N ASP A 164 -5.08 -0.98 3.58
CA ASP A 164 -3.78 -1.50 3.20
C ASP A 164 -3.28 -0.80 1.93
N ALA A 165 -2.01 -0.39 1.95
CA ALA A 165 -1.45 0.42 0.88
C ALA A 165 0.01 0.08 0.61
N ILE A 166 0.38 0.01 -0.66
CA ILE A 166 1.77 -0.12 -1.11
C ILE A 166 2.14 1.05 -2.01
N GLU A 167 3.42 1.41 -1.99
CA GLU A 167 4.02 2.37 -2.92
C GLU A 167 5.05 1.65 -3.79
N ILE A 168 4.98 1.87 -5.10
CA ILE A 168 5.93 1.41 -6.10
C ILE A 168 6.73 2.62 -6.58
N ASP A 169 8.02 2.65 -6.26
CA ASP A 169 8.96 3.73 -6.56
C ASP A 169 9.66 3.52 -7.92
N LEU A 170 9.17 4.22 -8.93
CA LEU A 170 9.72 4.27 -10.28
C LEU A 170 10.60 5.52 -10.52
N SER A 171 10.87 6.33 -9.49
CA SER A 171 11.63 7.59 -9.62
C SER A 171 13.07 7.40 -10.10
N ARG A 172 13.59 6.17 -10.00
CA ARG A 172 14.98 5.81 -10.37
C ARG A 172 15.09 5.07 -11.71
N LEU A 173 14.00 4.95 -12.48
CA LEU A 173 14.05 4.26 -13.77
C LEU A 173 15.04 4.91 -14.75
N THR A 174 15.79 4.05 -15.44
CA THR A 174 16.64 4.44 -16.57
C THR A 174 15.80 4.52 -17.83
N ASP A 175 16.21 5.37 -18.78
CA ASP A 175 15.48 5.52 -20.05
C ASP A 175 15.36 4.18 -20.80
N ASP A 176 16.40 3.33 -20.71
CA ASP A 176 16.40 1.99 -21.29
C ASP A 176 15.37 1.07 -20.62
N ALA A 177 15.21 1.12 -19.30
CA ALA A 177 14.22 0.33 -18.58
C ALA A 177 12.79 0.76 -18.90
N VAL A 178 12.56 2.05 -19.16
CA VAL A 178 11.23 2.53 -19.59
C VAL A 178 10.94 2.18 -21.05
N ALA A 179 11.96 2.15 -21.91
CA ALA A 179 11.81 1.84 -23.34
C ALA A 179 11.62 0.33 -23.63
N ASP A 180 11.88 -0.55 -22.66
CA ASP A 180 11.72 -2.00 -22.76
C ASP A 180 10.50 -2.47 -21.95
N LEU A 181 9.52 -3.08 -22.63
CA LEU A 181 8.30 -3.60 -22.03
C LEU A 181 8.55 -4.62 -20.91
N ALA A 182 9.47 -5.55 -21.13
CA ALA A 182 9.72 -6.59 -20.15
C ALA A 182 10.39 -5.99 -18.90
N ALA A 183 11.37 -5.09 -19.11
CA ALA A 183 12.04 -4.40 -18.01
C ALA A 183 11.08 -3.50 -17.23
N PHE A 184 10.26 -2.71 -17.92
CA PHE A 184 9.28 -1.83 -17.29
C PHE A 184 8.24 -2.62 -16.49
N ARG A 185 7.70 -3.72 -17.06
CA ARG A 185 6.75 -4.59 -16.36
C ARG A 185 7.38 -5.21 -15.12
N TYR A 186 8.62 -5.67 -15.19
CA TYR A 186 9.34 -6.20 -14.03
C TYR A 186 9.45 -5.13 -12.93
N GLU A 187 9.82 -3.90 -13.28
CA GLU A 187 9.91 -2.81 -12.31
C GLU A 187 8.57 -2.50 -11.65
N VAL A 188 7.47 -2.46 -12.40
CA VAL A 188 6.13 -2.22 -11.85
C VAL A 188 5.67 -3.40 -11.01
N LEU A 189 5.74 -4.62 -11.53
CA LEU A 189 5.02 -5.76 -10.97
C LEU A 189 5.85 -6.61 -10.02
N GLU A 190 7.17 -6.69 -10.18
CA GLU A 190 7.97 -7.77 -9.60
C GLU A 190 9.23 -7.32 -8.84
N ASN A 191 9.78 -6.13 -9.07
CA ASN A 191 11.04 -5.73 -8.43
C ASN A 191 10.86 -5.55 -6.89
N PRO A 192 11.42 -6.42 -6.03
CA PRO A 192 11.21 -6.33 -4.59
C PRO A 192 11.89 -5.11 -3.95
N ARG A 193 12.84 -4.47 -4.66
CA ARG A 193 13.67 -3.38 -4.12
C ARG A 193 13.05 -2.00 -4.29
N ASN A 194 12.01 -1.86 -5.11
CA ASN A 194 11.42 -0.58 -5.44
C ASN A 194 10.01 -0.41 -4.85
N ARG A 195 9.62 -1.26 -3.89
CA ARG A 195 8.29 -1.23 -3.32
C ARG A 195 8.33 -1.31 -1.80
N ARG A 196 7.36 -0.70 -1.16
CA ARG A 196 7.18 -0.75 0.29
C ARG A 196 5.71 -0.72 0.65
N TRP A 197 5.38 -1.23 1.82
CA TRP A 197 4.09 -0.96 2.43
C TRP A 197 4.07 0.51 2.85
N VAL A 198 3.03 1.24 2.50
CA VAL A 198 2.71 2.52 3.13
C VAL A 198 2.01 2.23 4.45
N HIS A 199 1.07 1.28 4.41
CA HIS A 199 0.31 0.83 5.55
C HIS A 199 -0.09 -0.64 5.39
N LEU A 200 0.05 -1.44 6.45
CA LEU A 200 -0.47 -2.80 6.52
C LEU A 200 -1.19 -3.02 7.85
N SER A 201 -2.50 -3.26 7.79
CA SER A 201 -3.37 -3.56 8.93
C SER A 201 -4.06 -4.93 8.85
N HIS A 202 -3.83 -5.67 7.76
CA HIS A 202 -4.45 -6.96 7.50
C HIS A 202 -3.98 -8.08 8.45
N ALA A 203 -4.59 -8.15 9.64
CA ALA A 203 -4.15 -9.07 10.70
C ALA A 203 -4.12 -10.55 10.28
N SER A 204 -5.10 -11.02 9.49
CA SER A 204 -5.14 -12.41 9.01
C SER A 204 -3.95 -12.73 8.10
N TYR A 205 -3.58 -11.81 7.21
CA TYR A 205 -2.41 -11.93 6.35
C TYR A 205 -1.13 -11.99 7.19
N VAL A 206 -0.94 -11.02 8.10
CA VAL A 206 0.26 -10.95 8.94
C VAL A 206 0.38 -12.18 9.84
N ALA A 207 -0.71 -12.59 10.49
CA ALA A 207 -0.73 -13.75 11.37
C ALA A 207 -0.37 -15.04 10.62
N GLN A 208 -0.91 -15.24 9.41
CA GLN A 208 -0.63 -16.42 8.63
C GLN A 208 0.82 -16.44 8.10
N ARG A 209 1.34 -15.32 7.61
CA ARG A 209 2.67 -15.29 6.99
C ARG A 209 3.83 -15.23 7.97
N ALA A 210 3.60 -14.64 9.13
CA ALA A 210 4.56 -14.69 10.20
C ALA A 210 4.43 -15.93 11.09
N ASP A 211 3.42 -16.79 10.84
CA ASP A 211 3.04 -17.92 11.70
C ASP A 211 2.93 -17.51 13.18
N LYS A 212 2.22 -16.41 13.43
CA LYS A 212 2.11 -15.79 14.76
C LYS A 212 0.67 -15.45 15.11
N ALA A 213 0.33 -15.64 16.38
CA ALA A 213 -0.92 -15.16 16.92
C ALA A 213 -0.80 -13.65 17.25
N LEU A 214 -1.77 -12.87 16.78
CA LEU A 214 -1.86 -11.43 16.98
C LEU A 214 -3.15 -11.07 17.72
N ILE A 215 -3.15 -9.89 18.34
CA ILE A 215 -4.36 -9.24 18.81
C ILE A 215 -4.68 -8.07 17.87
N GLU A 216 -5.85 -8.09 17.26
CA GLU A 216 -6.37 -6.98 16.49
C GLU A 216 -7.39 -6.21 17.33
N VAL A 217 -7.10 -4.95 17.62
CA VAL A 217 -7.98 -4.00 18.29
C VAL A 217 -8.67 -3.17 17.23
N GLU A 218 -9.97 -3.34 17.07
CA GLU A 218 -10.75 -2.51 16.15
C GLU A 218 -11.31 -1.25 16.81
N ASP A 219 -11.62 -1.33 18.10
CA ASP A 219 -12.28 -0.30 18.88
C ASP A 219 -11.45 -0.02 20.15
N PRO A 220 -10.95 1.22 20.33
CA PRO A 220 -10.17 1.59 21.51
C PRO A 220 -11.03 1.70 22.79
N THR A 221 -12.36 1.57 22.72
CA THR A 221 -13.22 1.67 23.90
C THR A 221 -13.02 0.52 24.88
N PHE A 222 -13.15 0.83 26.17
CA PHE A 222 -13.05 -0.15 27.24
C PHE A 222 -14.21 0.00 28.23
N SER A 223 -14.47 -1.07 28.97
CA SER A 223 -15.43 -1.10 30.07
C SER A 223 -14.72 -1.28 31.40
N GLU A 224 -15.25 -0.64 32.44
CA GLU A 224 -14.77 -0.82 33.82
C GLU A 224 -15.76 -1.66 34.63
N ARG A 225 -15.24 -2.53 35.48
CA ARG A 225 -16.01 -3.15 36.55
C ARG A 225 -15.22 -3.11 37.86
N VAL A 226 -15.92 -2.90 38.97
CA VAL A 226 -15.32 -3.05 40.30
C VAL A 226 -15.67 -4.43 40.83
N ILE A 227 -14.66 -5.17 41.26
CA ILE A 227 -14.82 -6.42 41.99
C ILE A 227 -14.31 -6.27 43.42
N ILE A 228 -14.87 -7.05 44.35
CA ILE A 228 -14.37 -7.14 45.71
C ILE A 228 -13.43 -8.34 45.77
N THR A 229 -12.17 -8.10 46.14
CA THR A 229 -11.17 -9.16 46.32
C THR A 229 -11.53 -10.06 47.50
N LYS A 230 -10.91 -11.25 47.60
CA LYS A 230 -11.07 -12.14 48.76
C LYS A 230 -10.74 -11.46 50.11
N ALA A 231 -9.92 -10.41 50.08
CA ALA A 231 -9.56 -9.61 51.25
C ALA A 231 -10.53 -8.43 51.52
N GLY A 232 -11.66 -8.35 50.83
CA GLY A 232 -12.66 -7.30 51.00
C GLY A 232 -12.29 -5.94 50.36
N ARG A 233 -11.16 -5.86 49.65
CA ARG A 233 -10.70 -4.61 49.01
C ARG A 233 -11.31 -4.46 47.62
N PRO A 234 -11.79 -3.26 47.23
CA PRO A 234 -12.23 -3.00 45.87
C PRO A 234 -11.05 -3.08 44.90
N PHE A 235 -11.29 -3.64 43.72
CA PHE A 235 -10.34 -3.74 42.62
C PHE A 235 -11.05 -3.46 41.30
N THR A 236 -10.56 -2.48 40.54
CA THR A 236 -11.13 -2.11 39.25
C THR A 236 -10.48 -2.95 38.14
N ILE A 237 -11.30 -3.60 37.33
CA ILE A 237 -10.87 -4.30 36.12
C ILE A 237 -11.32 -3.47 34.92
N ARG A 238 -10.37 -3.15 34.06
CA ARG A 238 -10.60 -2.49 32.78
C ARG A 238 -10.44 -3.48 31.65
N GLU A 239 -11.44 -3.57 30.79
CA GLU A 239 -11.49 -4.59 29.75
C GLU A 239 -11.82 -4.00 28.39
N GLN A 240 -11.14 -4.49 27.37
CA GLN A 240 -11.32 -4.08 25.99
C GLN A 240 -11.70 -5.29 25.12
N TRP A 241 -12.55 -5.05 24.13
CA TRP A 241 -12.81 -6.05 23.09
C TRP A 241 -11.72 -6.02 22.03
N ALA A 242 -11.26 -7.19 21.63
CA ALA A 242 -10.30 -7.36 20.54
C ALA A 242 -10.58 -8.67 19.80
N PHE A 243 -9.78 -8.97 18.78
CA PHE A 243 -9.79 -10.23 18.08
C PHE A 243 -8.45 -10.92 18.25
N LEU A 244 -8.48 -12.18 18.70
CA LEU A 244 -7.34 -13.07 18.60
C LEU A 244 -7.31 -13.63 17.18
N VAL A 245 -6.28 -13.23 16.44
CA VAL A 245 -6.06 -13.63 15.06
C VAL A 245 -4.93 -14.65 15.04
N LYS A 246 -5.20 -15.83 14.50
CA LYS A 246 -4.23 -16.91 14.29
C LYS A 246 -4.28 -17.32 12.82
N PRO A 247 -3.28 -18.05 12.31
CA PRO A 247 -3.39 -18.70 11.01
C PRO A 247 -4.75 -19.43 10.88
N GLY A 248 -5.55 -19.03 9.88
CA GLY A 248 -6.85 -19.62 9.59
C GLY A 248 -8.00 -19.33 10.59
N SER A 249 -7.82 -18.47 11.60
CA SER A 249 -8.92 -18.16 12.53
C SER A 249 -8.87 -16.75 13.10
N ARG A 250 -10.07 -16.18 13.31
CA ARG A 250 -10.27 -14.87 13.93
C ARG A 250 -11.39 -14.98 14.95
N GLY A 251 -11.06 -14.83 16.24
CA GLY A 251 -12.01 -15.01 17.33
C GLY A 251 -12.09 -13.76 18.21
N ARG A 252 -13.31 -13.33 18.53
CA ARG A 252 -13.51 -12.19 19.44
C ARG A 252 -13.11 -12.59 20.86
N VAL A 253 -12.29 -11.76 21.51
CA VAL A 253 -11.79 -11.96 22.87
C VAL A 253 -11.95 -10.69 23.69
N ARG A 254 -12.01 -10.85 25.01
CA ARG A 254 -11.94 -9.74 25.95
C ARG A 254 -10.60 -9.78 26.65
N ILE A 255 -9.89 -8.66 26.63
CA ILE A 255 -8.54 -8.52 27.21
C ILE A 255 -8.62 -7.54 28.37
N GLN A 256 -7.91 -7.84 29.47
CA GLN A 256 -7.77 -6.88 30.57
C GLN A 256 -6.58 -5.96 30.30
N ILE A 257 -6.81 -4.66 30.39
CA ILE A 257 -5.78 -3.62 30.26
C ILE A 257 -4.90 -3.68 31.53
N PRO A 258 -3.56 -3.75 31.41
CA PRO A 258 -2.68 -3.74 32.57
C PRO A 258 -2.73 -2.42 33.33
N ASP A 259 -2.91 -2.46 34.66
CA ASP A 259 -2.85 -1.27 35.52
C ASP A 259 -1.42 -0.67 35.67
N GLU A 260 -0.41 -1.26 35.03
CA GLU A 260 1.02 -0.95 35.22
C GLU A 260 1.56 0.10 34.22
N THR A 261 0.72 0.68 33.36
CA THR A 261 1.12 1.79 32.48
C THR A 261 1.37 3.06 33.31
N VAL A 262 2.56 3.16 33.91
CA VAL A 262 3.20 4.36 34.49
C VAL A 262 2.23 5.51 34.82
N GLY A 263 1.56 5.46 35.98
CA GLY A 263 0.68 6.53 36.48
C GLY A 263 -0.77 6.09 36.73
N GLU A 264 -1.59 7.02 37.21
CA GLU A 264 -3.00 6.78 37.61
C GLU A 264 -3.98 6.60 36.43
N ASP A 265 -3.53 6.76 35.18
CA ASP A 265 -4.36 6.70 33.99
C ASP A 265 -4.04 5.47 33.12
N ALA A 266 -4.87 4.43 33.24
CA ALA A 266 -4.78 3.26 32.36
C ALA A 266 -5.15 3.65 30.91
N VAL A 267 -4.26 3.40 29.97
CA VAL A 267 -4.47 3.71 28.55
C VAL A 267 -4.93 2.43 27.82
N PRO A 268 -6.10 2.42 27.14
CA PRO A 268 -6.53 1.27 26.35
C PRO A 268 -5.57 1.02 25.19
N TYR A 269 -5.54 -0.22 24.69
CA TYR A 269 -4.72 -0.50 23.52
C TYR A 269 -5.27 0.28 22.31
N PRO A 270 -4.41 1.00 21.57
CA PRO A 270 -4.85 1.74 20.40
C PRO A 270 -5.36 0.76 19.32
N ARG A 271 -6.17 1.30 18.40
CA ARG A 271 -6.63 0.54 17.23
C ARG A 271 -5.42 -0.04 16.51
N GLY A 272 -5.49 -1.33 16.24
CA GLY A 272 -4.54 -1.99 15.37
C GLY A 272 -4.10 -3.40 15.74
N MET A 273 -3.06 -3.87 15.06
CA MET A 273 -2.43 -5.16 15.33
C MET A 273 -1.43 -5.01 16.47
N HIS A 274 -1.41 -6.01 17.34
CA HIS A 274 -0.49 -6.09 18.46
C HIS A 274 0.08 -7.51 18.58
N ALA A 275 1.37 -7.60 18.87
CA ALA A 275 2.01 -8.83 19.25
C ALA A 275 1.70 -9.16 20.72
N ILE A 276 1.59 -10.46 21.04
CA ILE A 276 1.38 -10.92 22.40
C ILE A 276 2.75 -11.04 23.08
N SER A 277 3.00 -10.19 24.08
CA SER A 277 4.26 -10.21 24.83
C SER A 277 4.45 -11.53 25.58
N GLY A 278 5.69 -11.99 25.71
CA GLY A 278 6.02 -13.16 26.55
C GLY A 278 5.54 -13.03 28.01
N ARG A 279 5.35 -11.80 28.50
CA ARG A 279 4.76 -11.50 29.82
C ARG A 279 3.31 -11.99 29.97
N SER A 280 2.61 -12.18 28.86
CA SER A 280 1.26 -12.75 28.83
C SER A 280 1.24 -14.27 28.86
N ILE A 281 2.41 -14.93 28.79
CA ILE A 281 2.50 -16.38 28.79
C ILE A 281 2.80 -16.85 30.22
N THR A 282 2.05 -17.86 30.67
CA THR A 282 2.30 -18.59 31.92
C THR A 282 2.38 -20.07 31.65
N VAL A 283 2.90 -20.82 32.61
CA VAL A 283 2.91 -22.28 32.61
C VAL A 283 1.96 -22.74 33.69
N ASP A 284 1.01 -23.61 33.36
CA ASP A 284 0.12 -24.22 34.36
C ASP A 284 0.81 -25.36 35.13
N GLY A 285 0.14 -25.90 36.16
CA GLY A 285 0.69 -26.97 36.99
C GLY A 285 1.01 -28.28 36.24
N TRP A 286 0.61 -28.40 34.97
CA TRP A 286 0.89 -29.53 34.09
C TRP A 286 1.98 -29.23 33.07
N GLY A 287 2.68 -28.10 33.20
CA GLY A 287 3.72 -27.69 32.26
C GLY A 287 3.20 -27.12 30.94
N ARG A 288 1.89 -26.84 30.80
CA ARG A 288 1.31 -26.32 29.55
C ARG A 288 1.36 -24.80 29.52
N LEU A 289 1.70 -24.24 28.36
CA LEU A 289 1.62 -22.79 28.15
C LEU A 289 0.16 -22.32 28.19
N ARG A 290 -0.08 -21.21 28.88
CA ARG A 290 -1.37 -20.54 29.02
C ARG A 290 -1.20 -19.05 28.75
N LEU A 291 -2.24 -18.43 28.22
CA LEU A 291 -2.30 -16.97 28.11
C LEU A 291 -3.01 -16.39 29.34
N ARG A 292 -2.43 -15.34 29.90
CA ARG A 292 -3.04 -14.52 30.94
C ARG A 292 -4.21 -13.74 30.36
N TYR A 293 -5.24 -13.55 31.18
CA TYR A 293 -6.32 -12.62 30.87
C TYR A 293 -5.84 -11.16 30.86
N LYS A 294 -4.92 -10.82 31.77
CA LYS A 294 -4.11 -9.59 31.74
C LYS A 294 -3.08 -9.72 30.63
N MET A 295 -3.39 -9.14 29.47
CA MET A 295 -2.54 -9.19 28.30
C MET A 295 -1.60 -7.99 28.30
N TYR A 296 -0.34 -8.24 27.97
CA TYR A 296 0.69 -7.24 27.71
C TYR A 296 0.91 -7.31 26.21
N LEU A 297 0.47 -6.27 25.51
CA LEU A 297 0.52 -6.22 24.06
C LEU A 297 1.50 -5.16 23.61
N ASP A 298 2.30 -5.53 22.60
CA ASP A 298 3.27 -4.64 21.98
C ASP A 298 2.71 -4.26 20.60
N GLN A 299 2.47 -2.95 20.37
CA GLN A 299 1.85 -2.50 19.13
C GLN A 299 2.77 -2.78 17.94
N ILE A 300 2.20 -3.41 16.91
CA ILE A 300 2.88 -3.61 15.65
C ILE A 300 2.85 -2.29 14.88
N GLN A 301 4.02 -1.78 14.50
CA GLN A 301 4.12 -0.65 13.58
C GLN A 301 3.53 -1.05 12.23
N MET A 302 2.40 -0.44 11.89
CA MET A 302 1.69 -0.71 10.64
C MET A 302 2.33 -0.02 9.43
N ASN A 303 3.12 1.03 9.69
CA ASN A 303 3.86 1.78 8.69
C ASN A 303 5.34 1.39 8.79
N PRO A 304 6.08 1.30 7.67
CA PRO A 304 7.52 1.10 7.74
C PRO A 304 8.20 2.30 8.42
N PRO A 305 9.37 2.11 9.06
CA PRO A 305 10.15 3.24 9.55
C PRO A 305 10.43 4.23 8.40
N GLN A 306 10.07 5.51 8.59
CA GLN A 306 10.25 6.54 7.56
C GLN A 306 11.73 6.72 7.20
N PRO A 307 12.09 6.97 5.92
CA PRO A 307 13.37 7.60 5.59
C PRO A 307 13.32 9.09 5.99
N GLU A 308 14.33 9.55 6.73
CA GLU A 308 14.42 10.93 7.26
C GLU A 308 14.32 12.00 6.16
N GLY A 309 13.32 12.90 6.27
CA GLY A 309 13.25 14.12 5.45
C GLY A 309 11.88 14.82 5.50
N PRO A 310 11.82 16.17 5.37
CA PRO A 310 10.57 16.91 5.52
C PRO A 310 9.74 16.85 4.23
N GLN A 311 8.45 16.54 4.35
CA GLN A 311 7.50 16.63 3.24
C GLN A 311 6.49 17.76 3.49
N ARG A 312 6.30 18.63 2.50
CA ARG A 312 5.24 19.65 2.44
C ARG A 312 4.12 19.08 1.58
N GLY A 313 2.91 19.07 2.13
CA GLY A 313 1.69 18.60 1.46
C GLY A 313 1.20 19.55 0.38
N LEU A 314 0.25 19.07 -0.42
CA LEU A 314 -0.64 19.88 -1.27
C LEU A 314 -1.63 18.93 -1.93
N PHE A 315 -2.95 19.04 -1.70
CA PHE A 315 -3.98 18.95 -2.74
C PHE A 315 -5.31 19.51 -2.18
N ASP A 316 -5.89 20.44 -2.93
CA ASP A 316 -7.27 20.91 -2.79
C ASP A 316 -8.21 19.92 -3.50
N ALA A 317 -9.39 19.69 -2.92
CA ALA A 317 -10.42 18.81 -3.47
C ALA A 317 -11.12 19.45 -4.67
N ASP A 318 -11.32 18.67 -5.75
CA ASP A 318 -12.20 19.04 -6.86
C ASP A 318 -13.40 18.08 -6.92
N ASN A 319 -14.58 18.68 -7.11
CA ASN A 319 -15.88 18.03 -6.93
C ASN A 319 -16.31 17.21 -8.16
N GLY A 320 -16.83 16.00 -7.91
CA GLY A 320 -17.81 15.33 -8.76
C GLY A 320 -17.28 14.22 -9.66
N SER A 321 -17.55 12.96 -9.28
CA SER A 321 -17.93 11.87 -10.19
C SER A 321 -18.29 10.61 -9.40
N GLU A 322 -19.48 10.07 -9.66
CA GLU A 322 -19.86 8.71 -9.26
C GLU A 322 -19.17 7.72 -10.21
N GLY A 323 -18.35 6.83 -9.63
CA GLY A 323 -17.63 5.77 -10.34
C GLY A 323 -18.26 4.38 -10.11
N PRO A 324 -17.86 3.36 -10.89
CA PRO A 324 -18.36 2.00 -10.74
C PRO A 324 -17.97 1.43 -9.37
N GLY A 325 -18.99 1.05 -8.59
CA GLY A 325 -18.87 0.78 -7.16
C GLY A 325 -18.06 -0.46 -6.81
N PHE A 326 -16.96 -0.25 -6.11
CA PHE A 326 -16.51 -1.16 -5.05
C PHE A 326 -17.32 -0.82 -3.80
N ASN A 327 -17.86 -1.83 -3.12
CA ASN A 327 -18.37 -1.65 -1.76
C ASN A 327 -17.17 -1.72 -0.83
N VAL A 328 -16.57 -0.57 -0.52
CA VAL A 328 -15.39 -0.47 0.33
C VAL A 328 -15.90 -0.28 1.75
N ARG A 329 -15.67 -1.26 2.63
CA ARG A 329 -15.94 -1.07 4.07
C ARG A 329 -14.95 -0.10 4.67
N VAL A 330 -15.30 1.18 4.66
CA VAL A 330 -14.52 2.19 5.36
C VAL A 330 -15.06 2.39 6.76
N ARG A 331 -14.21 2.70 7.73
CA ARG A 331 -14.70 3.22 9.00
C ARG A 331 -14.87 4.73 8.90
N ASP A 332 -16.01 5.26 9.33
CA ASP A 332 -16.17 6.70 9.46
C ASP A 332 -15.17 7.27 10.48
N TRP A 333 -15.04 8.59 10.56
CA TRP A 333 -14.15 9.26 11.54
C TRP A 333 -14.50 8.93 13.02
N LYS A 334 -15.64 8.27 13.27
CA LYS A 334 -16.07 7.77 14.59
C LYS A 334 -15.83 6.26 14.75
N GLY A 335 -15.13 5.62 13.83
CA GLY A 335 -14.79 4.20 13.87
C GLY A 335 -15.92 3.24 13.49
N ARG A 336 -17.05 3.72 12.95
CA ARG A 336 -18.19 2.87 12.58
C ARG A 336 -18.01 2.31 11.16
N PRO A 337 -18.28 1.01 10.93
CA PRO A 337 -18.25 0.48 9.56
C PRO A 337 -19.33 1.16 8.70
N GLY A 338 -18.91 1.86 7.65
CA GLY A 338 -19.70 2.32 6.51
C GLY A 338 -19.38 1.47 5.27
N TRP A 339 -20.23 1.54 4.26
CA TRP A 339 -20.09 0.83 2.98
C TRP A 339 -19.83 1.82 1.84
#